data_AF-A0A9P6I3C7-F1
#
_entry.id   AF-A0A9P6I3C7-F1
#
_cell.length_a   1.000
_cell.length_b   1.000
_cell.length_c   1.000
_cell.angle_alpha   90.00
_cell.angle_beta   90.00
_cell.angle_gamma   90.00
#
_symmetry.space_group_name_H-M   'P 1'
#
loop_
_entity.id
_entity.type
_entity.pdbx_description
1 polymer ?
#
loop_
_entity_poly.entity_id
_entity_poly.type
_entity_poly.pdbx_seq_one_letter_code
_entity_poly.pdbx_strand_id
1 'polypeptide(L)'
;MSSYKYPATNPEAHDEAVVDNKANIDETMETMGFMNEYLKEQIQEMRQNAAKANKARKATILADADVAERIRLAQWEQTCEMAAQAAAMAAENGRLSEAYSQRNRHKARKFRKGTTKICIYCYKRHFENDECRRHLVLDEYPVLFPHLDHDGRTAKSHVDAP
;
A
#
# COMPACT_ATOMS: atom_id res chain seq x y z
N MET A 1 -71.15 -50.63 -62.07
CA MET A 1 -70.04 -50.96 -61.16
C MET A 1 -68.80 -51.22 -62.01
N SER A 2 -67.83 -50.30 -62.01
CA SER A 2 -66.60 -50.43 -62.82
C SER A 2 -65.54 -51.18 -62.00
N SER A 3 -65.16 -52.38 -62.43
CA SER A 3 -64.09 -53.15 -61.79
C SER A 3 -62.75 -52.61 -62.27
N TYR A 4 -62.07 -51.85 -61.41
CA TYR A 4 -60.68 -51.47 -61.65
C TYR A 4 -59.83 -52.75 -61.62
N LYS A 5 -59.33 -53.17 -62.78
CA LYS A 5 -58.31 -54.22 -62.87
C LYS A 5 -56.96 -53.57 -62.58
N TYR A 6 -56.28 -54.00 -61.52
CA TYR A 6 -54.88 -53.65 -61.34
C TYR A 6 -54.10 -54.16 -62.57
N PRO A 7 -53.22 -53.36 -63.19
CA PRO A 7 -52.32 -53.88 -64.20
C PRO A 7 -51.47 -54.98 -63.55
N ALA A 8 -51.44 -56.15 -64.16
CA ALA A 8 -50.51 -57.21 -63.77
C ALA A 8 -49.10 -56.66 -64.01
N THR A 9 -48.43 -56.22 -62.94
CA THR A 9 -46.99 -55.91 -63.00
C THR A 9 -46.27 -57.21 -63.31
N ASN A 10 -45.42 -57.20 -64.34
CA ASN A 10 -44.60 -58.34 -64.72
C ASN A 10 -43.75 -58.76 -63.50
N PRO A 11 -43.95 -59.95 -62.91
CA PRO A 11 -43.24 -60.36 -61.70
C PRO A 11 -41.71 -60.35 -61.88
N GLU A 12 -41.22 -60.64 -63.08
CA GLU A 12 -39.78 -60.62 -63.40
C GLU A 12 -39.19 -59.20 -63.30
N ALA A 13 -39.92 -58.16 -63.76
CA ALA A 13 -39.48 -56.77 -63.67
C ALA A 13 -39.54 -56.20 -62.24
N HIS A 14 -40.42 -56.76 -61.40
CA HIS A 14 -40.47 -56.41 -59.98
C HIS A 14 -39.30 -57.04 -59.21
N ASP A 15 -38.95 -58.29 -59.53
CA ASP A 15 -37.86 -59.01 -58.87
C ASP A 15 -36.48 -58.41 -59.23
N GLU A 16 -36.26 -57.99 -60.48
CA GLU A 16 -35.06 -57.25 -60.90
C GLU A 16 -34.91 -55.92 -60.15
N ALA A 17 -35.98 -55.14 -60.04
CA ALA A 17 -35.97 -53.86 -59.31
C ALA A 17 -35.70 -54.02 -57.81
N VAL A 18 -36.13 -55.12 -57.19
CA VAL A 18 -35.84 -55.43 -55.79
C VAL A 18 -34.37 -55.80 -55.59
N VAL A 19 -33.78 -56.55 -56.52
CA VAL A 19 -32.35 -56.91 -56.48
C VAL A 19 -31.46 -55.68 -56.66
N ASP A 20 -31.77 -54.80 -57.62
CA ASP A 20 -31.02 -53.56 -57.85
C ASP A 20 -31.11 -52.60 -56.65
N ASN A 21 -32.30 -52.46 -56.05
CA ASN A 21 -32.46 -51.66 -54.84
C ASN A 21 -31.67 -52.23 -53.66
N LYS A 22 -31.60 -53.56 -53.53
CA LYS A 22 -30.80 -54.20 -52.49
C LYS A 22 -29.30 -53.94 -52.68
N ALA A 23 -28.80 -54.04 -53.91
CA ALA A 23 -27.40 -53.72 -54.23
C ALA A 23 -27.05 -52.26 -53.87
N ASN A 24 -27.93 -51.31 -54.19
CA ASN A 24 -27.76 -49.90 -53.83
C ASN A 24 -27.80 -49.66 -52.30
N ILE A 25 -28.66 -50.38 -51.58
CA ILE A 25 -28.72 -50.32 -50.11
C ILE A 25 -27.44 -50.88 -49.49
N ASP A 26 -26.92 -51.98 -50.02
CA ASP A 26 -25.70 -52.60 -49.52
C ASP A 26 -24.47 -51.69 -49.77
N GLU A 27 -24.36 -51.07 -50.95
CA GLU A 27 -23.31 -50.09 -51.27
C GLU A 27 -23.38 -48.83 -50.39
N THR A 28 -24.60 -48.33 -50.13
CA THR A 28 -24.78 -47.17 -49.23
C THR A 28 -24.45 -47.51 -47.78
N MET A 29 -24.75 -48.72 -47.30
CA MET A 29 -24.33 -49.15 -45.96
C MET A 29 -22.81 -49.30 -45.84
N GLU A 30 -22.13 -49.83 -46.85
CA GLU A 30 -20.67 -49.95 -46.85
C GLU A 30 -19.98 -48.58 -46.84
N THR A 31 -20.44 -47.65 -47.68
CA THR A 31 -19.90 -46.28 -47.71
C THR A 31 -20.16 -45.53 -46.39
N MET A 32 -21.33 -45.70 -45.78
CA MET A 32 -21.62 -45.17 -44.44
C MET A 32 -20.73 -45.80 -43.37
N GLY A 33 -20.44 -47.10 -43.46
CA GLY A 33 -19.51 -47.80 -42.58
C GLY A 33 -18.10 -47.20 -42.65
N PHE A 34 -17.59 -47.03 -43.86
CA PHE A 34 -16.28 -46.40 -44.10
C PHE A 34 -16.23 -44.96 -43.58
N MET A 35 -17.26 -44.15 -43.85
CA MET A 35 -17.32 -42.79 -43.32
C MET A 35 -17.36 -42.75 -41.79
N ASN A 36 -18.03 -43.71 -41.15
CA ASN A 36 -18.09 -43.79 -39.69
C ASN A 36 -16.72 -44.11 -39.09
N GLU A 37 -15.97 -45.03 -39.70
CA GLU A 37 -14.60 -45.36 -39.28
C GLU A 37 -13.66 -44.17 -39.48
N TYR A 38 -13.72 -43.51 -40.64
CA TYR A 38 -12.96 -42.29 -40.90
C TYR A 38 -13.24 -41.19 -39.88
N LEU A 39 -14.52 -40.95 -39.54
CA LEU A 39 -14.89 -39.97 -38.51
C LEU A 39 -14.36 -40.35 -37.13
N LYS A 40 -14.35 -41.64 -36.77
CA LYS A 40 -13.77 -42.11 -35.50
C LYS A 40 -12.28 -41.83 -35.43
N GLU A 41 -11.54 -42.11 -36.51
CA GLU A 41 -10.11 -41.81 -36.60
C GLU A 41 -9.83 -40.32 -36.46
N GLN A 42 -10.59 -39.48 -37.18
CA GLN A 42 -10.46 -38.02 -37.10
C GLN A 42 -10.77 -37.48 -35.69
N ILE A 43 -11.80 -38.00 -35.02
CA ILE A 43 -12.11 -37.63 -33.63
C ILE A 43 -10.98 -38.05 -32.69
N GLN A 44 -10.39 -39.23 -32.89
CA GLN A 44 -9.28 -39.71 -32.09
C GLN A 44 -8.03 -38.84 -32.29
N GLU A 45 -7.72 -38.45 -33.52
CA GLU A 45 -6.62 -37.55 -33.84
C GLU A 45 -6.82 -36.16 -33.19
N MET A 46 -8.02 -35.58 -33.32
CA MET A 46 -8.35 -34.31 -32.66
C MET A 46 -8.17 -34.39 -31.14
N ARG A 47 -8.61 -35.49 -30.50
CA ARG A 47 -8.43 -35.69 -29.05
C ARG A 47 -6.95 -35.76 -28.66
N GLN A 48 -6.12 -36.45 -29.44
CA GLN A 48 -4.68 -36.50 -29.19
C GLN A 48 -4.01 -35.14 -29.36
N ASN A 49 -4.39 -34.39 -30.39
CA ASN A 49 -3.88 -33.04 -30.63
C ASN A 49 -4.29 -32.07 -29.51
N ALA A 50 -5.54 -32.13 -29.07
CA ALA A 50 -6.01 -31.35 -27.92
C ALA A 50 -5.28 -31.72 -26.63
N ALA A 51 -5.02 -33.01 -26.38
CA ALA A 51 -4.27 -33.45 -25.21
C ALA A 51 -2.81 -32.94 -25.23
N LYS A 52 -2.13 -33.00 -26.39
CA LYS A 52 -0.78 -32.46 -26.57
C LYS A 52 -0.76 -30.94 -26.34
N ALA A 53 -1.70 -30.21 -26.93
CA ALA A 53 -1.82 -28.76 -26.75
C ALA A 53 -2.05 -28.37 -25.29
N ASN A 54 -2.93 -29.09 -24.58
CA ASN A 54 -3.19 -28.84 -23.16
C ASN A 54 -1.97 -29.13 -22.28
N LYS A 55 -1.20 -30.19 -22.58
CA LYS A 55 0.05 -30.49 -21.86
C LYS A 55 1.08 -29.38 -22.06
N ALA A 56 1.23 -28.89 -23.29
CA ALA A 56 2.13 -27.76 -23.60
C ALA A 56 1.70 -26.50 -22.87
N ARG A 57 0.41 -26.14 -22.94
CA ARG A 57 -0.14 -24.96 -22.25
C ARG A 57 0.04 -25.03 -20.74
N LYS A 58 -0.17 -26.20 -20.13
CA LYS A 58 0.07 -26.40 -18.69
C LYS A 58 1.53 -26.17 -18.32
N ALA A 59 2.48 -26.63 -19.14
CA ALA A 59 3.90 -26.41 -18.92
C ALA A 59 4.25 -24.92 -18.99
N THR A 60 3.71 -24.17 -19.95
CA THR A 60 3.91 -22.72 -20.06
C THR A 60 3.36 -21.99 -18.84
N ILE A 61 2.13 -22.30 -18.42
CA ILE A 61 1.52 -21.67 -17.23
C ILE A 61 2.37 -21.88 -15.98
N LEU A 62 2.92 -23.08 -15.79
CA LEU A 62 3.79 -23.38 -14.66
C LEU A 62 5.12 -22.62 -14.74
N ALA A 63 5.71 -22.50 -15.93
CA ALA A 63 6.92 -21.72 -16.13
C ALA A 63 6.68 -20.22 -15.85
N ASP A 64 5.57 -19.66 -16.33
CA ASP A 64 5.20 -18.27 -16.09
C ASP A 64 4.96 -18.01 -14.59
N ALA A 65 4.34 -18.97 -13.89
CA ALA A 65 4.13 -18.90 -12.44
C ALA A 65 5.45 -18.90 -11.65
N ASP A 66 6.43 -19.73 -12.05
CA ASP A 66 7.75 -19.74 -11.42
C ASP A 66 8.50 -18.41 -11.63
N VAL A 67 8.44 -17.86 -12.84
CA VAL A 67 9.03 -16.55 -13.14
C VAL A 67 8.36 -15.45 -12.31
N ALA A 68 7.03 -15.44 -12.23
CA ALA A 68 6.29 -14.45 -11.44
C ALA A 68 6.66 -14.53 -9.94
N GLU A 69 6.81 -15.74 -9.39
CA GLU A 69 7.19 -15.92 -8.00
C GLU A 69 8.62 -15.44 -7.73
N ARG A 70 9.58 -15.72 -8.62
CA ARG A 70 10.95 -15.19 -8.51
C ARG A 70 10.98 -13.66 -8.53
N ILE A 71 10.20 -13.04 -9.41
CA ILE A 71 10.09 -11.56 -9.47
C ILE A 71 9.50 -11.03 -8.16
N ARG A 72 8.45 -11.67 -7.65
CA ARG A 72 7.80 -11.28 -6.39
C ARG A 72 8.76 -11.34 -5.21
N LEU A 73 9.56 -12.40 -5.10
CA LEU A 73 10.58 -12.55 -4.05
C LEU A 73 11.67 -11.48 -4.16
N ALA A 74 12.18 -11.23 -5.37
CA ALA A 74 13.18 -10.18 -5.58
C ALA A 74 12.65 -8.78 -5.23
N GLN A 75 11.40 -8.47 -5.56
CA GLN A 75 10.75 -7.21 -5.18
C GLN A 75 10.58 -7.08 -3.66
N TRP A 76 10.22 -8.18 -3.00
CA TRP A 76 10.12 -8.21 -1.54
C TRP A 76 11.46 -7.94 -0.86
N GLU A 77 12.54 -8.58 -1.33
CA GLU A 77 13.89 -8.36 -0.82
C GLU A 77 14.34 -6.91 -1.00
N GLN A 78 14.14 -6.32 -2.19
CA GLN A 78 14.42 -4.90 -2.44
C GLN A 78 13.63 -3.98 -1.51
N THR A 79 12.35 -4.30 -1.26
CA THR A 79 11.51 -3.51 -0.36
C THR A 79 12.01 -3.59 1.07
N CYS A 80 12.45 -4.77 1.53
CA CYS A 80 13.06 -4.95 2.84
C CYS A 80 14.36 -4.17 3.00
N GLU A 81 15.22 -4.19 1.97
CA GLU A 81 16.47 -3.40 1.96
C GLU A 81 16.20 -1.90 2.01
N MET A 82 15.27 -1.40 1.19
CA MET A 82 14.87 0.01 1.21
C MET A 82 14.31 0.43 2.56
N ALA A 83 13.47 -0.41 3.18
CA ALA A 83 12.94 -0.15 4.51
C ALA A 83 14.05 -0.10 5.58
N ALA A 84 15.03 -1.00 5.51
CA ALA A 84 16.18 -0.99 6.41
C ALA A 84 17.04 0.28 6.23
N GLN A 85 17.28 0.70 4.99
CA GLN A 85 18.01 1.93 4.69
C GLN A 85 17.26 3.18 5.19
N ALA A 86 15.94 3.23 4.98
CA ALA A 86 15.10 4.32 5.48
C ALA A 86 15.12 4.40 7.02
N ALA A 87 15.06 3.25 7.71
CA ALA A 87 15.16 3.19 9.15
C ALA A 87 16.54 3.67 9.65
N ALA A 88 17.62 3.27 8.98
CA ALA A 88 18.98 3.72 9.30
C ALA A 88 19.13 5.25 9.13
N MET A 89 18.63 5.81 8.02
CA MET A 89 18.61 7.26 7.79
C MET A 89 17.77 8.01 8.83
N ALA A 90 16.61 7.47 9.22
CA ALA A 90 15.78 8.06 10.27
C ALA A 90 16.49 8.07 11.64
N ALA A 91 17.17 6.98 11.99
CA ALA A 91 17.95 6.90 13.23
C ALA A 91 19.13 7.90 13.24
N GLU A 92 19.83 8.05 12.12
CA GLU A 92 20.92 9.03 11.99
C GLU A 92 20.40 10.47 12.10
N ASN A 93 19.27 10.79 11.45
CA ASN A 93 18.63 12.09 11.57
C ASN A 93 18.16 12.38 13.00
N GLY A 94 17.62 11.39 13.70
CA GLY A 94 17.29 11.49 15.13
C GLY A 94 18.51 11.85 15.97
N ARG A 95 19.63 11.15 15.78
CA ARG A 95 20.89 11.42 16.48
C ARG A 95 21.42 12.83 16.20
N LEU A 96 21.37 13.29 14.96
CA LEU A 96 21.79 14.65 14.58
C LEU A 96 20.89 15.73 15.21
N SER A 97 19.57 15.50 15.22
CA SER A 97 18.59 16.40 15.84
C SER A 97 18.78 16.50 17.35
N GLU A 98 19.03 15.39 18.03
CA GLU A 98 19.35 15.37 19.47
C GLU A 98 20.66 16.09 19.76
N ALA A 99 21.71 15.85 18.98
CA ALA A 99 23.00 16.54 19.12
C ALA A 99 22.85 18.07 18.94
N TYR A 100 22.03 18.50 17.96
CA TYR A 100 21.71 19.90 17.74
C TYR A 100 20.92 20.50 18.91
N SER A 101 19.92 19.78 19.40
CA SER A 101 19.09 20.16 20.55
C SER A 101 19.92 20.30 21.84
N GLN A 102 20.85 19.38 22.10
CA GLN A 102 21.76 19.45 23.25
C GLN A 102 22.72 20.64 23.16
N ARG A 103 23.30 20.91 21.97
CA ARG A 103 24.16 22.10 21.76
C ARG A 103 23.40 23.40 21.99
N ASN A 104 22.13 23.49 21.59
CA ASN A 104 21.31 24.69 21.77
C ASN A 104 20.76 24.83 23.19
N ARG A 105 20.51 23.73 23.92
CA ARG A 105 20.15 23.78 25.35
C ARG A 105 21.20 24.50 26.20
N HIS A 106 22.48 24.35 25.87
CA HIS A 106 23.57 25.07 26.55
C HIS A 106 23.61 26.57 26.23
N LYS A 107 23.23 26.97 25.01
CA LYS A 107 23.15 28.40 24.64
C LYS A 107 21.91 29.08 25.22
N ALA A 108 20.80 28.35 25.36
CA ALA A 108 19.56 28.87 25.98
C ALA A 108 19.70 29.16 27.48
N ARG A 109 20.63 28.50 28.19
CA ARG A 109 20.87 28.71 29.62
C ARG A 109 21.49 30.08 29.98
N LYS A 110 21.97 30.87 29.00
CA LYS A 110 22.56 32.21 29.26
C LYS A 110 21.62 33.39 29.08
N PHE A 111 20.39 33.19 28.63
CA PHE A 111 19.36 34.22 28.69
C PHE A 111 18.41 33.94 29.86
N ARG A 112 18.80 34.36 31.07
CA ARG A 112 17.82 34.61 32.13
C ARG A 112 16.92 35.74 31.62
N LYS A 113 15.78 35.40 31.02
CA LYS A 113 14.66 36.33 30.81
C LYS A 113 14.06 36.65 32.18
N GLY A 114 14.81 37.39 33.01
CA GLY A 114 14.22 38.05 34.16
C GLY A 114 13.34 39.18 33.64
N THR A 115 12.11 39.27 34.10
CA THR A 115 11.26 40.45 33.89
C THR A 115 12.02 41.65 34.46
N THR A 116 12.45 42.58 33.61
CA THR A 116 13.08 43.83 34.06
C THR A 116 12.09 44.61 34.91
N LYS A 117 12.49 44.94 36.13
CA LYS A 117 11.70 45.74 37.07
C LYS A 117 12.10 47.20 36.91
N ILE A 118 11.13 48.10 36.97
CA ILE A 118 11.35 49.53 36.81
C ILE A 118 10.93 50.20 38.11
N CYS A 119 11.82 50.99 38.70
CA CYS A 119 11.47 51.82 39.86
C CYS A 119 10.46 52.88 39.43
N ILE A 120 9.35 53.00 40.17
CA ILE A 120 8.25 53.92 39.83
C ILE A 120 8.64 55.39 40.05
N TYR A 121 9.64 55.64 40.92
CA TYR A 121 10.04 56.99 41.33
C TYR A 121 11.13 57.59 40.43
N CYS A 122 12.12 56.80 40.04
CA CYS A 122 13.25 57.29 39.21
C CYS A 122 13.38 56.59 37.85
N TYR A 123 12.49 55.65 37.51
CA TYR A 123 12.46 54.90 36.24
C TYR A 123 13.74 54.10 35.91
N LYS A 124 14.63 53.89 36.88
CA LYS A 124 15.80 53.01 36.73
C LYS A 124 15.34 51.55 36.58
N ARG A 125 16.10 50.81 35.77
CA ARG A 125 15.84 49.40 35.44
C ARG A 125 16.70 48.49 36.31
N HIS A 126 16.08 47.47 36.88
CA HIS A 126 16.72 46.45 37.71
C HIS A 126 16.39 45.06 37.17
N PHE A 127 17.36 44.14 37.24
CA PHE A 127 17.21 42.79 36.72
C PHE A 127 16.89 41.78 37.82
N GLU A 128 17.25 42.10 39.07
CA GLU A 128 16.98 41.27 40.24
C GLU A 128 16.12 42.01 41.27
N ASN A 129 15.36 41.24 42.07
CA ASN A 129 14.47 41.80 43.10
C ASN A 129 15.26 42.52 44.21
N ASP A 130 16.38 41.93 44.60
CA ASP A 130 17.22 42.46 45.67
C ASP A 130 17.96 43.74 45.26
N GLU A 131 18.21 43.95 43.96
CA GLU A 131 18.70 45.22 43.44
C GLU A 131 17.65 46.32 43.54
N CYS A 132 16.41 46.02 43.16
CA CYS A 132 15.29 46.95 43.26
C CYS A 132 15.00 47.34 44.72
N ARG A 133 15.00 46.37 45.64
CA ARG A 133 14.81 46.61 47.09
C ARG A 133 15.89 47.49 47.68
N ARG A 134 17.16 47.21 47.39
CA ARG A 134 18.29 48.03 47.86
C ARG A 134 18.19 49.46 47.34
N HIS A 135 17.82 49.62 46.07
CA HIS A 135 17.62 50.94 45.48
C HIS A 135 16.50 51.73 46.18
N LEU A 136 15.35 51.10 46.47
CA LEU A 136 14.25 51.76 47.21
C LEU A 136 14.70 52.21 48.61
N VAL A 137 15.42 51.36 49.36
CA VAL A 137 15.85 51.67 50.73
C VAL A 137 16.89 52.79 50.77
N LEU A 138 17.84 52.79 49.82
CA LEU A 138 18.98 53.70 49.83
C LEU A 138 18.69 55.05 49.17
N ASP A 139 17.93 55.06 48.07
CA ASP A 139 17.76 56.26 47.25
C ASP A 139 16.38 56.91 47.45
N GLU A 140 15.30 56.12 47.46
CA GLU A 140 13.93 56.66 47.39
C GLU A 140 13.30 56.87 48.78
N TYR A 141 13.41 55.89 49.68
CA TYR A 141 12.79 55.95 51.01
C TYR A 141 13.34 57.00 51.97
N PRO A 142 14.62 57.41 51.94
CA PRO A 142 15.06 58.56 52.72
C PRO A 142 14.32 59.85 52.33
N VAL A 143 13.93 59.98 51.07
CA VAL A 143 13.20 61.12 50.54
C VAL A 143 11.70 61.00 50.83
N LEU A 144 11.12 59.82 50.60
CA LEU A 144 9.68 59.57 50.76
C LEU A 144 9.26 59.43 52.23
N PHE A 145 10.14 58.87 53.08
CA PHE A 145 9.86 58.58 54.49
C PHE A 145 11.02 59.02 55.39
N PRO A 146 11.29 60.34 55.49
CA PRO A 146 12.45 60.86 56.23
C PRO A 146 12.42 60.55 57.73
N HIS A 147 11.21 60.31 58.27
CA HIS A 147 10.98 60.00 59.69
C HIS A 147 11.21 58.52 60.05
N LEU A 148 11.38 57.64 59.06
CA LEU A 148 11.68 56.23 59.34
C LEU A 148 13.17 56.04 59.54
N ASP A 149 13.52 55.19 60.50
CA ASP A 149 14.86 54.66 60.68
C ASP A 149 15.21 53.64 59.60
N HIS A 150 16.47 53.21 59.56
CA HIS A 150 16.96 52.27 58.54
C HIS A 150 16.18 50.94 58.54
N ASP A 151 15.78 50.46 59.72
CA ASP A 151 15.06 49.19 59.87
C ASP A 151 13.61 49.30 59.40
N GLY A 152 12.92 50.41 59.71
CA GLY A 152 11.60 50.71 59.20
C GLY A 152 11.57 50.87 57.68
N ARG A 153 12.64 51.40 57.07
CA ARG A 153 12.78 51.49 55.60
C ARG A 153 12.99 50.11 54.97
N THR A 154 13.82 49.27 55.58
CA THR A 154 14.03 47.89 55.11
C THR A 154 12.72 47.09 55.12
N ALA A 155 11.95 47.18 56.22
CA ALA A 155 10.66 46.49 56.35
C ALA A 155 9.66 46.92 55.26
N LYS A 156 9.57 48.22 54.95
CA LYS A 156 8.71 48.71 53.86
C LYS A 156 9.13 48.20 52.48
N SER A 157 10.43 48.03 52.24
CA SER A 157 10.94 47.62 50.93
C SER A 157 10.53 46.20 50.54
N HIS A 158 10.32 45.35 51.54
CA HIS A 158 9.81 43.99 51.37
C HIS A 158 8.33 43.96 51.00
N VAL A 159 7.57 45.00 51.35
CA VAL A 159 6.14 45.13 51.03
C VAL A 159 5.95 45.68 49.62
N ASP A 160 6.68 46.73 49.24
CA ASP A 160 6.50 47.41 47.96
C ASP A 160 7.05 46.62 46.76
N ALA A 161 8.05 45.76 46.96
CA ALA A 161 8.65 44.92 45.92
C ALA A 161 8.64 43.43 46.34
N PRO A 162 7.51 42.70 46.17
CA PRO A 162 7.43 41.27 46.44
C PRO A 162 8.32 40.40 45.53
#